data_AF-A0A971Q9V1-F1
#
_entry.id   AF-A0A971Q9V1-F1
#
_cell.length_a   1.000
_cell.length_b   1.000
_cell.length_c   1.000
_cell.angle_alpha   90.00
_cell.angle_beta   90.00
_cell.angle_gamma   90.00
#
_symmetry.space_group_name_H-M   'P 1'
#
loop_
_entity.id
_entity.type
_entity.pdbx_description
1 polymer ?
#
loop_
_entity_poly.entity_id
_entity_poly.type
_entity_poly.pdbx_seq_one_letter_code
_entity_poly.pdbx_strand_id
1 'polypeptide(L)' 'MERLRHVLRINSSDLTELESRVLLGRFPQGNNDRLTFKQIGRSVGLSKERVRQIQNTALAKLRETLEQDPILQ' A
#
# COMPACT_ATOMS: atom_id res chain seq x y z
N MET A 1 9.10 10.44 -5.05
CA MET A 1 7.96 9.96 -4.23
C MET A 1 6.61 9.93 -4.98
N GLU A 2 6.54 10.34 -6.25
CA GLU A 2 5.26 10.46 -6.97
C GLU A 2 4.83 9.20 -7.75
N ARG A 3 5.78 8.41 -8.26
CA ARG A 3 5.49 7.16 -9.00
C ARG A 3 4.68 6.17 -8.17
N LEU A 4 5.08 5.89 -6.92
CA LEU A 4 4.35 4.94 -6.07
C LEU A 4 2.88 5.36 -5.86
N ARG A 5 2.61 6.68 -5.81
CA ARG A 5 1.25 7.22 -5.66
C ARG A 5 0.41 7.00 -6.92
N HIS A 6 1.01 7.16 -8.10
CA HIS A 6 0.34 6.91 -9.37
C HIS A 6 0.00 5.43 -9.56
N VAL A 7 0.89 4.56 -9.11
CA VAL A 7 0.72 3.10 -9.21
C VAL A 7 -0.35 2.59 -8.27
N LEU A 8 -0.42 3.11 -7.04
CA LEU A 8 -1.52 2.81 -6.12
C LEU A 8 -2.89 3.15 -6.71
N ARG A 9 -2.96 4.20 -7.56
CA ARG A 9 -4.19 4.60 -8.24
C ARG A 9 -4.59 3.65 -9.37
N ILE A 10 -3.62 3.05 -10.06
CA ILE A 10 -3.85 2.23 -11.26
C ILE A 10 -4.01 0.75 -10.90
N ASN A 11 -3.20 0.23 -9.98
CA ASN A 11 -3.05 -1.21 -9.72
C ASN A 11 -3.75 -1.69 -8.44
N SER A 12 -4.93 -1.15 -8.14
CA SER A 12 -5.73 -1.62 -7.00
C SER A 12 -6.37 -3.00 -7.21
N SER A 13 -6.25 -3.62 -8.39
CA SER A 13 -6.93 -4.88 -8.75
C SER A 13 -6.34 -6.13 -8.10
N ASP A 14 -5.03 -6.18 -7.84
CA ASP A 14 -4.34 -7.38 -7.31
C ASP A 14 -4.06 -7.34 -5.80
N LEU A 15 -4.45 -6.22 -5.16
CA LEU A 15 -4.32 -6.03 -3.73
C LEU A 15 -5.61 -6.45 -3.03
N THR A 16 -5.47 -7.22 -1.96
CA THR A 16 -6.58 -7.51 -1.04
C THR A 16 -7.04 -6.22 -0.35
N GLU A 17 -8.29 -6.19 0.13
CA GLU A 17 -8.83 -5.05 0.87
C GLU A 17 -7.93 -4.63 2.04
N LEU A 18 -7.32 -5.60 2.72
CA LEU A 18 -6.43 -5.36 3.85
C LEU A 18 -5.11 -4.72 3.39
N GLU A 19 -4.51 -5.22 2.30
CA GLU A 19 -3.30 -4.65 1.71
C GLU A 19 -3.56 -3.20 1.25
N SER A 20 -4.67 -2.98 0.55
CA SER A 20 -5.12 -1.65 0.10
C SER A 20 -5.31 -0.71 1.29
N ARG A 21 -6.01 -1.14 2.34
CA ARG A 21 -6.23 -0.34 3.55
C ARG A 21 -4.93 0.00 4.27
N VAL A 22 -3.99 -0.94 4.37
CA VAL A 22 -2.66 -0.69 4.95
C VAL A 22 -1.88 0.31 4.10
N LEU A 23 -1.88 0.18 2.78
CA LEU A 23 -1.17 1.09 1.88
C LEU A 23 -1.78 2.49 1.89
N LEU A 24 -3.10 2.63 1.81
CA LEU A 24 -3.80 3.92 1.88
C LEU A 24 -3.51 4.66 3.20
N GLY A 25 -3.44 3.94 4.32
CA GLY A 25 -3.05 4.54 5.60
C GLY A 25 -1.57 4.97 5.65
N ARG A 26 -0.67 4.26 4.96
CA ARG A 26 0.77 4.57 4.91
C ARG A 26 1.14 5.62 3.86
N PHE A 27 0.30 5.79 2.86
CA PHE A 27 0.48 6.68 1.72
C PHE A 27 -0.84 7.40 1.41
N PRO A 28 -1.32 8.26 2.33
CA PRO A 28 -2.58 8.96 2.16
C PRO A 28 -2.58 9.85 0.91
N GLN A 29 -3.78 10.02 0.32
CA GLN A 29 -3.99 10.97 -0.77
C GLN A 29 -4.28 12.36 -0.20
N GLY A 30 -3.77 13.41 -0.86
CA GLY A 30 -3.96 14.79 -0.46
C GLY A 30 -3.21 15.17 0.81
N ASN A 31 -3.88 15.91 1.70
CA ASN A 31 -3.28 16.52 2.90
C ASN A 31 -3.49 15.71 4.19
N ASN A 32 -3.87 14.44 4.07
CA ASN A 32 -4.08 13.56 5.22
C ASN A 32 -2.74 13.10 5.82
N ASP A 33 -2.71 12.99 7.15
CA ASP A 33 -1.52 12.53 7.86
C ASP A 33 -1.25 11.04 7.63
N ARG A 34 0.04 10.74 7.44
CA ARG A 34 0.51 9.36 7.33
C ARG A 34 0.30 8.62 8.64
N LEU A 35 -0.46 7.52 8.60
CA LEU A 35 -0.65 6.68 9.77
C LEU A 35 0.59 5.80 10.03
N THR A 36 0.91 5.60 11.30
CA THR A 36 1.93 4.64 11.74
C THR A 36 1.40 3.21 11.66
N PHE A 37 2.30 2.21 11.58
CA PHE A 37 1.92 0.79 11.66
C PHE A 37 1.11 0.45 12.91
N LYS A 38 1.36 1.13 14.03
CA LYS A 38 0.63 0.93 15.28
C LYS A 38 -0.80 1.46 15.19
N GLN A 39 -1.00 2.63 14.58
CA GLN A 39 -2.34 3.20 14.37
C GLN A 39 -3.16 2.36 13.40
N ILE A 40 -2.55 1.92 12.30
CA ILE A 40 -3.20 1.03 11.34
C ILE A 40 -3.53 -0.30 12.01
N GLY A 41 -2.58 -0.91 12.72
CA GLY A 41 -2.81 -2.18 13.43
C GLY A 41 -3.99 -2.12 14.41
N ARG A 42 -4.11 -1.01 15.15
CA ARG A 42 -5.27 -0.76 16.02
C ARG A 42 -6.59 -0.69 15.25
N SER A 43 -6.62 -0.12 14.05
CA SER A 43 -7.86 0.04 13.27
C SER A 43 -8.30 -1.22 12.52
N VAL A 44 -7.39 -2.18 12.31
CA VAL A 44 -7.68 -3.46 11.63
C VAL A 44 -7.55 -4.69 12.53
N GLY A 45 -7.31 -4.50 13.83
CA GLY A 45 -7.18 -5.60 14.80
C GLY A 45 -5.90 -6.44 14.66
N LEU A 46 -4.81 -5.85 14.14
CA LEU A 46 -3.55 -6.53 13.87
C LEU A 46 -2.38 -5.93 14.67
N SER A 47 -1.35 -6.74 14.89
CA SER A 47 -0.10 -6.27 15.48
C SER A 47 0.64 -5.33 14.53
N LYS A 48 1.49 -4.45 15.10
CA LYS A 48 2.37 -3.56 14.33
C LYS A 48 3.20 -4.33 13.29
N GLU A 49 3.73 -5.48 13.70
CA GLU A 49 4.57 -6.31 12.85
C GLU A 49 3.77 -6.98 11.73
N ARG A 50 2.54 -7.43 12.02
CA ARG A 50 1.67 -7.99 10.99
C ARG A 50 1.32 -6.95 9.92
N VAL A 51 1.05 -5.70 10.32
CA VAL A 51 0.83 -4.59 9.38
C VAL A 51 2.08 -4.31 8.54
N ARG A 52 3.28 -4.36 9.14
CA ARG A 52 4.55 -4.19 8.42
C ARG A 52 4.73 -5.26 7.34
N GLN A 53 4.46 -6.52 7.67
CA GLN A 53 4.50 -7.63 6.72
C GLN A 53 3.54 -7.41 5.55
N ILE A 54 2.28 -7.07 5.86
CA ILE A 54 1.25 -6.77 4.84
C ILE A 54 1.70 -5.63 3.93
N GLN A 55 2.25 -4.54 4.49
CA GLN A 55 2.77 -3.43 3.68
C GLN A 55 3.85 -3.91 2.70
N ASN A 56 4.78 -4.77 3.15
CA ASN A 56 5.86 -5.26 2.29
C ASN A 56 5.35 -6.18 1.20
N THR A 57 4.43 -7.10 1.51
CA THR A 57 3.79 -7.97 0.51
C THR A 57 3.06 -7.14 -0.53
N ALA A 58 2.28 -6.15 -0.10
CA ALA A 58 1.56 -5.27 -0.99
C ALA A 58 2.51 -4.46 -1.90
N LEU A 59 3.61 -3.94 -1.35
CA LEU A 59 4.63 -3.24 -2.15
C LEU A 59 5.35 -4.15 -3.14
N ALA A 60 5.56 -5.43 -2.80
CA ALA A 60 6.14 -6.40 -3.72
C ALA A 60 5.22 -6.67 -4.90
N LYS A 61 3.93 -6.93 -4.64
CA LYS A 61 2.91 -7.08 -5.70
C LYS A 61 2.86 -5.86 -6.62
N LEU A 62 2.85 -4.64 -6.05
CA LEU A 62 2.86 -3.42 -6.84
C LEU A 62 4.11 -3.29 -7.73
N ARG A 63 5.28 -3.77 -7.28
CA ARG A 63 6.49 -3.77 -8.10
C ARG A 63 6.40 -4.78 -9.23
N GLU A 64 5.92 -5.99 -8.95
CA GLU A 64 5.71 -7.02 -9.97
C GLU A 64 4.75 -6.52 -11.05
N THR A 65 3.60 -5.95 -10.68
CA THR A 65 2.65 -5.40 -11.66
C THR A 65 3.25 -4.26 -12.49
N LEU A 66 4.13 -3.43 -11.90
CA LEU A 66 4.82 -2.37 -12.64
C LEU A 66 5.86 -2.90 -13.62
N GLU A 67 6.57 -3.95 -13.26
CA GLU A 67 7.56 -4.59 -14.13
C GLU A 67 6.89 -5.35 -15.28
N GLN A 68 5.64 -5.81 -15.10
CA GLN A 68 4.85 -6.48 -16.11
C GLN A 68 4.06 -5.53 -17.02
N ASP A 69 3.99 -4.22 -16.72
CA ASP A 69 3.28 -3.23 -17.55
C ASP A 69 4.25 -2.49 -18.50
N PRO A 70 4.30 -2.85 -19.79
CA PRO A 70 5.25 -2.27 -20.75
C PRO A 70 4.99 -0.79 -21.08
N ILE A 71 3.90 -0.18 -20.57
CA ILE A 71 3.59 1.23 -20.78
C ILE A 71 4.41 2.16 -19.85
N LEU A 72 5.06 1.60 -18.81
CA LEU A 72 5.81 2.36 -17.80
C LEU A 72 7.34 2.23 -17.92
N GLN A 73 7.85 1.63 -19.00
CA GLN A 73 9.29 1.60 -19.33
C GLN A 73 9.73 2.76 -20.22
#